data_AF-A0A3A8K8J0-F1
#
_entry.id   AF-A0A3A8K8J0-F1
#
_cell.length_a   1.000
_cell.length_b   1.000
_cell.length_c   1.000
_cell.angle_alpha   90.00
_cell.angle_beta   90.00
_cell.angle_gamma   90.00
#
_symmetry.space_group_name_H-M   'P 1'
#
loop_
_entity.id
_entity.type
_entity.pdbx_description
1 polymer ?
#
loop_
_entity_poly.entity_id
_entity_poly.type
_entity_poly.pdbx_seq_one_letter_code
_entity_poly.pdbx_strand_id
1 'polypeptide(L)'
;AEEGPVPLTAGYACAPGRDEALLKALLEAAQSRLTDIHGAREDVAAADREAALGFAQACAEVRPRHRAEAMPDLGMKRTASAKARVGTVLAKLKRAGFTRVAGVALDAPLPGLHVWKVVVPGMRVSELL
;
A
#
# COMPACT_ATOMS: atom_id res chain seq x y z
N ALA A 1 -16.61 -21.84 -24.30
CA ALA A 1 -17.11 -21.63 -22.93
C ALA A 1 -16.52 -20.31 -22.48
N GLU A 2 -17.32 -19.40 -21.93
CA GLU A 2 -16.75 -18.20 -21.29
C GLU A 2 -15.89 -18.66 -20.12
N GLU A 3 -14.60 -18.32 -20.15
CA GLU A 3 -13.67 -18.63 -19.08
C GLU A 3 -13.96 -17.72 -17.90
N GLY A 4 -14.15 -18.29 -16.70
CA GLY A 4 -14.43 -17.55 -15.48
C GLY A 4 -13.29 -16.62 -15.03
N PRO A 5 -13.53 -15.77 -14.01
CA PRO A 5 -12.57 -14.75 -13.57
C PRO A 5 -11.25 -15.36 -13.06
N VAL A 6 -10.13 -14.64 -13.25
CA VAL A 6 -8.82 -15.00 -12.71
C VAL A 6 -8.75 -14.57 -11.24
N PRO A 7 -8.69 -15.50 -10.27
CA PRO A 7 -8.79 -15.15 -8.84
C PRO A 7 -7.42 -14.75 -8.29
N LEU A 8 -6.88 -13.62 -8.73
CA LEU A 8 -5.60 -13.11 -8.27
C LEU A 8 -5.73 -11.71 -7.70
N THR A 9 -5.28 -11.53 -6.47
CA THR A 9 -5.13 -10.22 -5.83
C THR A 9 -3.77 -10.10 -5.15
N ALA A 10 -3.33 -8.87 -4.95
CA ALA A 10 -2.17 -8.53 -4.16
C ALA A 10 -2.52 -7.43 -3.16
N GLY A 11 -1.68 -7.25 -2.16
CA GLY A 11 -1.77 -6.16 -1.19
C GLY A 11 -0.40 -5.65 -0.83
N TYR A 12 -0.30 -4.34 -0.60
CA TYR A 12 0.95 -3.63 -0.44
C TYR A 12 0.88 -2.63 0.70
N ALA A 13 1.57 -2.94 1.79
CA ALA A 13 1.64 -2.02 2.91
C ALA A 13 3.06 -1.60 3.26
N CYS A 14 3.16 -0.38 3.76
CA CYS A 14 4.36 0.15 4.37
C CYS A 14 4.04 0.52 5.82
N ALA A 15 4.88 0.07 6.75
CA ALA A 15 4.75 0.40 8.17
C ALA A 15 6.13 0.51 8.82
N PRO A 16 6.25 1.14 10.00
CA PRO A 16 7.53 1.26 10.70
C PRO A 16 8.14 -0.07 11.13
N GLY A 17 7.34 -1.09 11.42
CA GLY A 17 7.79 -2.42 11.82
C GLY A 17 7.41 -3.47 10.77
N ARG A 18 8.24 -4.50 10.64
CA ARG A 18 8.05 -5.56 9.62
C ARG A 18 6.72 -6.30 9.79
N ASP A 19 6.39 -6.69 11.03
CA ASP A 19 5.21 -7.51 11.30
C ASP A 19 3.92 -6.72 11.00
N GLU A 20 3.92 -5.42 11.30
CA GLU A 20 2.82 -4.51 10.97
C GLU A 20 2.66 -4.35 9.45
N ALA A 21 3.77 -4.21 8.72
CA ALA A 21 3.75 -4.08 7.27
C ALA A 21 3.22 -5.37 6.61
N LEU A 22 3.72 -6.54 7.04
CA LEU A 22 3.30 -7.84 6.52
C LEU A 22 1.82 -8.11 6.81
N LEU A 23 1.37 -7.87 8.03
CA LEU A 23 -0.03 -8.04 8.40
C LEU A 23 -0.94 -7.16 7.53
N LYS A 24 -0.60 -5.88 7.34
CA LYS A 24 -1.39 -4.97 6.51
C LYS A 24 -1.42 -5.38 5.05
N ALA A 25 -0.31 -5.83 4.49
CA ALA A 25 -0.25 -6.32 3.10
C ALA A 25 -1.16 -7.54 2.89
N LEU A 26 -1.18 -8.48 3.84
CA LEU A 26 -2.09 -9.64 3.80
C LEU A 26 -3.56 -9.24 3.92
N LEU A 27 -3.86 -8.30 4.83
CA LEU A 27 -5.22 -7.77 5.00
C LEU A 27 -5.71 -7.03 3.76
N GLU A 28 -4.83 -6.29 3.09
CA GLU A 28 -5.14 -5.61 1.84
C GLU A 28 -5.39 -6.60 0.70
N ALA A 29 -4.58 -7.65 0.56
CA ALA A 29 -4.82 -8.69 -0.43
C ALA A 29 -6.17 -9.40 -0.22
N ALA A 30 -6.53 -9.66 1.04
CA ALA A 30 -7.82 -10.21 1.41
C ALA A 30 -8.97 -9.22 1.11
N GLN A 31 -8.79 -7.93 1.43
CA GLN A 31 -9.78 -6.89 1.16
C GLN A 31 -10.02 -6.73 -0.34
N SER A 32 -8.97 -6.70 -1.17
CA SER A 32 -9.09 -6.68 -2.63
C SER A 32 -9.89 -7.86 -3.14
N ARG A 33 -9.61 -9.07 -2.64
CA ARG A 33 -10.32 -10.29 -3.06
C ARG A 33 -11.79 -10.27 -2.67
N LEU A 34 -12.10 -9.77 -1.47
CA LEU A 34 -13.48 -9.62 -1.00
C LEU A 34 -14.23 -8.59 -1.83
N THR A 35 -13.57 -7.49 -2.22
CA THR A 35 -14.14 -6.49 -3.12
C THR A 35 -14.48 -7.09 -4.49
N ASP A 36 -13.59 -7.91 -5.08
CA ASP A 36 -13.85 -8.60 -6.34
C ASP A 36 -15.03 -9.57 -6.25
N ILE A 37 -15.09 -10.39 -5.18
CA ILE A 37 -16.17 -11.36 -4.98
C ILE A 37 -17.51 -10.66 -4.78
N HIS A 38 -17.51 -9.56 -4.02
CA HIS A 38 -18.73 -8.84 -3.69
C HIS A 38 -19.34 -8.15 -4.91
N GLY A 39 -18.55 -7.87 -5.95
CA GLY A 39 -19.03 -7.20 -7.17
C GLY A 39 -19.56 -5.79 -6.92
N ALA A 40 -19.28 -5.19 -5.76
CA ALA A 40 -19.84 -3.91 -5.31
C ALA A 40 -19.20 -2.67 -5.94
N ARG A 41 -18.32 -2.87 -6.93
CA ARG A 41 -17.65 -1.80 -7.65
C ARG A 41 -18.06 -1.83 -9.12
N GLU A 42 -18.97 -0.93 -9.48
CA GLU A 42 -19.36 -0.67 -10.88
C GLU A 42 -18.20 -0.05 -11.70
N ASP A 43 -17.19 0.51 -11.03
CA ASP A 43 -15.94 1.06 -11.60
C ASP A 43 -14.85 0.01 -11.83
N VAL A 44 -15.00 -1.18 -11.25
CA VAL A 44 -14.23 -2.37 -11.64
C VAL A 44 -14.97 -2.96 -12.84
N ALA A 45 -14.80 -2.32 -14.00
CA ALA A 45 -15.15 -2.94 -15.28
C ALA A 45 -14.63 -4.38 -15.24
N ALA A 46 -15.51 -5.35 -15.54
CA ALA A 46 -15.25 -6.79 -15.45
C ALA A 46 -13.76 -7.06 -15.62
N ALA A 47 -13.08 -7.36 -14.50
CA ALA A 47 -11.63 -7.25 -14.38
C ALA A 47 -10.97 -7.72 -15.67
N ASP A 48 -10.30 -6.81 -16.38
CA ASP A 48 -9.70 -7.09 -17.68
C ASP A 48 -8.90 -8.39 -17.54
N ARG A 49 -9.44 -9.45 -18.14
CA ARG A 49 -8.94 -10.80 -17.95
C ARG A 49 -7.50 -10.88 -18.44
N GLU A 50 -7.15 -10.16 -19.50
CA GLU A 50 -5.78 -10.10 -20.01
C GLU A 50 -4.86 -9.41 -19.01
N ALA A 51 -5.29 -8.29 -18.41
CA ALA A 51 -4.54 -7.62 -17.35
C ALA A 51 -4.35 -8.53 -16.12
N ALA A 52 -5.38 -9.27 -15.70
CA ALA A 52 -5.30 -10.20 -14.58
C ALA A 52 -4.38 -11.39 -14.87
N LEU A 53 -4.39 -11.91 -16.10
CA LEU A 53 -3.44 -12.95 -16.55
C LEU A 53 -2.01 -12.42 -16.63
N GLY A 54 -1.80 -11.23 -17.16
CA GLY A 54 -0.49 -10.57 -17.19
C GLY A 54 0.06 -10.34 -15.79
N PHE A 55 -0.81 -9.93 -14.85
CA PHE A 55 -0.44 -9.81 -13.44
C PHE A 55 -0.10 -11.18 -12.82
N ALA A 56 -0.86 -12.23 -13.14
CA ALA A 56 -0.57 -13.59 -12.68
C ALA A 56 0.77 -14.12 -13.16
N GLN A 57 1.10 -13.87 -14.43
CA GLN A 57 2.40 -14.20 -15.00
C GLN A 57 3.51 -13.43 -14.29
N ALA A 58 3.35 -12.11 -14.13
CA ALA A 58 4.32 -11.29 -13.41
C ALA A 58 4.55 -11.81 -11.97
N CYS A 59 3.49 -12.12 -11.23
CA CYS A 59 3.57 -12.70 -9.88
C CYS A 59 4.27 -14.07 -9.87
N ALA A 60 4.00 -14.93 -10.85
CA ALA A 60 4.64 -16.25 -10.96
C ALA A 60 6.15 -16.14 -11.28
N GLU A 61 6.57 -15.08 -11.97
CA GLU A 61 7.97 -14.79 -12.28
C GLU A 61 8.72 -14.10 -11.13
N VAL A 62 8.00 -13.54 -10.14
CA VAL A 62 8.63 -12.93 -8.97
C VAL A 62 9.43 -13.97 -8.21
N ARG A 63 10.75 -13.84 -8.27
CA ARG A 63 11.66 -14.54 -7.36
C ARG A 63 11.95 -13.64 -6.16
N PRO A 64 11.43 -13.95 -4.96
CA PRO A 64 11.65 -13.12 -3.79
C PRO A 64 13.15 -13.03 -3.51
N ARG A 65 13.70 -11.83 -3.65
CA ARG A 65 15.14 -11.56 -3.46
C ARG A 65 15.52 -11.54 -1.98
N HIS A 66 14.55 -11.32 -1.10
CA HIS A 66 14.74 -11.22 0.34
C HIS A 66 13.65 -12.00 1.06
N ARG A 67 14.02 -12.57 2.21
CA ARG A 67 13.04 -13.18 3.11
C ARG A 67 12.34 -12.10 3.95
N ALA A 68 11.16 -12.42 4.46
CA ALA A 68 10.39 -11.51 5.32
C ALA A 68 11.18 -11.03 6.54
N GLU A 69 12.03 -11.88 7.12
CA GLU A 69 12.86 -11.53 8.28
C GLU A 69 13.93 -10.48 7.97
N ALA A 70 14.31 -10.33 6.69
CA ALA A 70 15.26 -9.32 6.24
C ALA A 70 14.61 -7.94 6.00
N MET A 71 13.28 -7.82 6.16
CA MET A 71 12.61 -6.53 6.04
C MET A 71 13.07 -5.55 7.12
N PRO A 72 13.23 -4.26 6.78
CA PRO A 72 13.66 -3.26 7.73
C PRO A 72 12.64 -3.06 8.85
N ASP A 73 13.15 -2.88 10.07
CA ASP A 73 12.37 -2.49 11.24
C ASP A 73 12.96 -1.20 11.82
N LEU A 74 12.13 -0.17 11.94
CA LEU A 74 12.53 1.13 12.49
C LEU A 74 12.59 1.13 14.03
N GLY A 75 12.16 0.06 14.70
CA GLY A 75 12.15 -0.04 16.16
C GLY A 75 11.28 1.02 16.82
N MET A 76 10.23 1.47 16.12
CA MET A 76 9.42 2.60 16.55
C MET A 76 8.56 2.20 17.76
N LYS A 77 8.75 2.87 18.90
CA LYS A 77 7.97 2.61 20.11
C LYS A 77 6.48 2.83 19.84
N ARG A 78 5.65 1.85 20.20
CA ARG A 78 4.17 1.95 20.08
C ARG A 78 3.58 3.13 20.86
N THR A 79 4.27 3.57 21.91
CA THR A 79 3.88 4.71 22.76
C THR A 79 4.33 6.06 22.20
N ALA A 80 5.05 6.10 21.07
CA ALA A 80 5.49 7.35 20.47
C ALA A 80 4.28 8.15 19.95
N SER A 81 4.29 9.46 20.21
CA SER A 81 3.26 10.37 19.69
C SER A 81 3.27 10.40 18.16
N ALA A 82 2.12 10.69 17.53
CA ALA A 82 2.01 10.82 16.08
C ALA A 82 3.08 11.76 15.50
N LYS A 83 3.31 12.91 16.17
CA LYS A 83 4.37 13.87 15.79
C LYS A 83 5.77 13.25 15.79
N ALA A 84 6.12 12.46 16.81
CA ALA A 84 7.41 11.80 16.88
C ALA A 84 7.58 10.71 15.80
N ARG A 85 6.49 9.97 15.50
CA ARG A 85 6.47 8.97 14.44
C ARG A 85 6.69 9.61 13.06
N VAL A 86 5.93 10.67 12.75
CA VAL A 86 6.11 11.45 11.51
C VAL A 86 7.52 12.04 11.43
N GLY A 87 8.05 12.62 12.51
CA GLY A 87 9.41 13.15 12.55
C GLY A 87 10.48 12.09 12.22
N THR A 88 10.28 10.85 12.66
CA THR A 88 11.18 9.73 12.31
C THR A 88 11.12 9.41 10.81
N VAL A 89 9.93 9.37 10.21
CA VAL A 89 9.74 9.14 8.77
C VAL A 89 10.40 10.25 7.96
N LEU A 90 10.17 11.52 8.31
CA LEU A 90 10.79 12.67 7.65
C LEU A 90 12.32 12.62 7.73
N ALA A 91 12.89 12.22 8.87
CA ALA A 91 14.33 12.07 9.03
C ALA A 91 14.92 10.93 8.19
N LYS A 92 14.14 9.88 7.89
CA LYS A 92 14.54 8.79 6.99
C LYS A 92 14.44 9.21 5.52
N LEU A 93 13.35 9.88 5.13
CA LEU A 93 13.18 10.47 3.81
C LEU A 93 14.34 11.42 3.47
N LYS A 94 14.66 12.35 4.37
CA LYS A 94 15.79 13.27 4.20
C LYS A 94 17.12 12.54 3.99
N ARG A 95 17.38 11.49 4.77
CA ARG A 95 18.60 10.66 4.65
C ARG A 95 18.65 9.89 3.32
N ALA A 96 17.51 9.54 2.76
CA ALA A 96 17.40 8.89 1.45
C ALA A 96 17.40 9.88 0.26
N GLY A 97 17.62 11.19 0.51
CA GLY A 97 17.69 12.23 -0.53
C GLY A 97 16.36 12.93 -0.81
N PHE A 98 15.26 12.53 -0.17
CA PHE A 98 13.96 13.21 -0.29
C PHE A 98 13.91 14.38 0.69
N THR A 99 14.37 15.55 0.25
CA THR A 99 14.54 16.73 1.10
C THR A 99 13.31 17.63 1.21
N ARG A 100 12.29 17.39 0.38
CA ARG A 100 11.03 18.13 0.37
C ARG A 100 9.87 17.18 0.66
N VAL A 101 8.98 17.60 1.56
CA VAL A 101 7.72 16.92 1.87
C VAL A 101 6.68 18.00 2.11
N ALA A 102 5.53 17.90 1.43
CA ALA A 102 4.41 18.81 1.61
C ALA A 102 3.20 18.04 2.15
N GLY A 103 2.52 18.59 3.15
CA GLY A 103 1.25 18.09 3.64
C GLY A 103 0.20 19.20 3.49
N VAL A 104 -0.90 18.90 2.81
CA VAL A 104 -2.04 19.81 2.63
C VAL A 104 -3.20 19.23 3.39
N ALA A 105 -3.69 19.96 4.40
CA ALA A 105 -4.94 19.61 5.06
C ALA A 105 -6.10 19.81 4.06
N LEU A 106 -6.98 18.81 3.98
CA LEU A 106 -8.18 18.86 3.17
C LEU A 106 -9.40 19.01 4.09
N ASP A 107 -10.38 19.77 3.62
CA ASP A 107 -11.66 19.88 4.32
C ASP A 107 -12.36 18.53 4.34
N ALA A 108 -12.88 18.17 5.52
CA ALA A 108 -13.65 16.95 5.72
C ALA A 108 -15.06 17.34 6.22
N PRO A 109 -16.14 16.81 5.62
CA PRO A 109 -17.51 17.17 5.99
C PRO A 109 -17.94 16.59 7.35
N LEU A 110 -17.10 15.77 7.99
CA LEU A 110 -17.43 15.07 9.23
C LEU A 110 -16.58 15.62 10.40
N PRO A 111 -17.22 16.11 11.49
CA PRO A 111 -16.49 16.56 12.68
C PRO A 111 -15.57 15.49 13.25
N GLY A 112 -14.32 15.86 13.57
CA GLY A 112 -13.30 14.96 14.12
C GLY A 112 -12.56 14.10 13.09
N LEU A 113 -12.95 14.13 11.82
CA LEU A 113 -12.20 13.51 10.73
C LEU A 113 -11.15 14.49 10.18
N HIS A 114 -9.88 14.08 10.17
CA HIS A 114 -8.79 14.89 9.64
C HIS A 114 -8.22 14.22 8.39
N VAL A 115 -8.28 14.92 7.25
CA VAL A 115 -7.78 14.40 5.97
C VAL A 115 -6.59 15.25 5.52
N TRP A 116 -5.52 14.57 5.08
CA TRP A 116 -4.30 15.22 4.59
C TRP A 116 -3.85 14.58 3.28
N LYS A 117 -3.52 15.41 2.29
CA LYS A 117 -2.77 14.99 1.11
C LYS A 117 -1.30 15.24 1.35
N VAL A 118 -0.49 14.18 1.29
CA VAL A 118 0.97 14.25 1.46
C VAL A 118 1.65 14.01 0.12
N VAL A 119 2.61 14.87 -0.23
CA VAL A 119 3.40 14.79 -1.46
C VAL A 119 4.87 14.81 -1.11
N VAL A 120 5.62 13.82 -1.60
CA VAL A 120 7.08 13.73 -1.49
C VAL A 120 7.66 13.75 -2.90
N PRO A 121 8.14 14.92 -3.40
CA PRO A 121 8.70 15.02 -4.74
C PRO A 121 9.84 14.03 -4.97
N GLY A 122 9.79 13.33 -6.10
CA GLY A 122 10.78 12.31 -6.48
C GLY A 122 10.43 10.87 -6.08
N MET A 123 9.40 10.65 -5.25
CA MET A 123 8.86 9.30 -5.03
C MET A 123 8.05 8.84 -6.25
N ARG A 124 8.16 7.56 -6.60
CA ARG A 124 7.40 6.96 -7.70
C ARG A 124 5.97 6.67 -7.23
N VAL A 125 5.02 6.88 -8.13
CA VAL A 125 3.66 6.38 -8.00
C VAL A 125 3.58 5.11 -8.84
N SER A 126 3.10 4.03 -8.25
CA SER A 126 2.83 2.80 -8.98
C SER A 126 1.37 2.83 -9.40
N GLU A 127 1.08 2.52 -10.66
CA GLU A 127 -0.29 2.26 -11.12
C GLU A 127 -0.77 0.85 -10.73
N LEU A 128 0.12 0.03 -10.16
CA LEU A 128 -0.23 -1.23 -9.49
C LEU A 128 -0.74 -1.00 -8.04
N LEU A 129 -0.92 0.26 -7.62
CA LEU A 129 -1.51 0.71 -6.35
C LEU A 129 -2.68 1.65 -6.61
#